data_AF-A0A358A4V3-F1
#
_entry.id   AF-A0A358A4V3-F1
#
_cell.length_a   1.000
_cell.length_b   1.000
_cell.length_c   1.000
_cell.angle_alpha   90.00
_cell.angle_beta   90.00
_cell.angle_gamma   90.00
#
_symmetry.space_group_name_H-M   'P 1'
#
loop_
_entity.id
_entity.type
_entity.pdbx_description
1 polymer ?
#
loop_
_entity_poly.entity_id
_entity_poly.type
_entity_poly.pdbx_seq_one_letter_code
_entity_poly.pdbx_strand_id
1 'polypeptide(L)'
;VFYDAPPFANGLPHHGHLLTGSVKDVVPRYQTMKGKRVERRFGWDCHGLPAEMEAEKDLPVSGRASIIDYGIERFNEHCRTSVLKYTQEWEKTVTRQARWVDF
;
A
#
# COMPACT_ATOMS: atom_id res chain seq x y z
N VAL A 1 -9.02 -18.44 7.79
CA VAL A 1 -8.98 -16.96 7.69
C VAL A 1 -7.60 -16.57 7.18
N PHE A 2 -7.51 -15.62 6.25
CA PHE A 2 -6.27 -15.13 5.65
C PHE A 2 -6.21 -13.62 5.85
N TYR A 3 -5.09 -13.13 6.39
CA TYR A 3 -4.86 -11.70 6.58
C TYR A 3 -3.73 -11.24 5.66
N ASP A 4 -4.04 -10.25 4.83
CA ASP A 4 -3.07 -9.63 3.96
C ASP A 4 -2.45 -8.42 4.66
N ALA A 5 -1.18 -8.51 5.04
CA ALA A 5 -0.46 -7.36 5.57
C ALA A 5 -0.40 -6.26 4.49
N PRO A 6 -0.96 -5.07 4.74
CA PRO A 6 -1.08 -4.01 3.75
C PRO A 6 0.29 -3.37 3.49
N PRO A 7 0.70 -3.16 2.22
CA PRO A 7 1.87 -2.35 1.92
C PRO A 7 1.58 -0.85 2.10
N PHE A 8 2.63 -0.07 2.31
CA PHE A 8 2.55 1.38 2.16
C PHE A 8 2.34 1.75 0.70
N ALA A 9 1.41 2.67 0.45
CA ALA A 9 1.07 3.13 -0.89
C ALA A 9 1.92 4.32 -1.38
N ASN A 10 3.12 4.50 -0.81
CA ASN A 10 4.00 5.65 -1.03
C ASN A 10 5.15 5.38 -2.02
N GLY A 11 5.19 4.23 -2.68
CA GLY A 11 6.24 3.90 -3.64
C GLY A 11 5.88 2.74 -4.57
N LEU A 12 6.76 2.47 -5.54
CA LEU A 12 6.58 1.39 -6.51
C LEU A 12 6.89 0.00 -5.92
N PRO A 13 6.24 -1.07 -6.41
CA PRO A 13 6.55 -2.43 -5.99
C PRO A 13 7.98 -2.83 -6.40
N HIS A 14 8.67 -3.63 -5.58
CA HIS A 14 10.02 -4.16 -5.84
C HIS A 14 10.06 -5.66 -5.53
N HIS A 15 11.20 -6.33 -5.75
CA HIS A 15 11.30 -7.79 -5.64
C HIS A 15 10.88 -8.38 -4.28
N GLY A 16 11.00 -7.62 -3.18
CA GLY A 16 10.50 -8.03 -1.87
C GLY A 16 8.97 -8.14 -1.83
N HIS A 17 8.28 -7.17 -2.45
CA HIS A 17 6.83 -7.19 -2.63
C HIS A 17 6.40 -8.36 -3.52
N LEU A 18 7.15 -8.66 -4.58
CA LEU A 18 6.86 -9.78 -5.46
C LEU A 18 7.03 -11.12 -4.73
N LEU A 19 8.14 -11.32 -4.01
CA LEU A 19 8.37 -12.55 -3.26
C LEU A 19 7.25 -12.83 -2.25
N THR A 20 6.92 -11.84 -1.43
CA THR A 20 5.84 -11.97 -0.44
C THR A 20 4.47 -12.13 -1.10
N GLY A 21 4.20 -11.41 -2.19
CA GLY A 21 3.00 -11.56 -3.01
C GLY A 21 2.81 -12.98 -3.55
N SER A 22 3.88 -13.61 -4.05
CA SER A 22 3.85 -14.99 -4.55
C SER A 22 3.46 -15.99 -3.44
N VAL A 23 4.08 -15.88 -2.26
CA VAL A 23 3.75 -16.76 -1.12
C VAL A 23 2.30 -16.55 -0.67
N LYS A 24 1.87 -15.28 -0.58
CA LYS A 24 0.50 -14.87 -0.24
C LYS A 24 -0.54 -15.29 -1.28
N ASP A 25 -0.14 -15.71 -2.47
CA ASP A 25 -1.05 -16.22 -3.51
C ASP A 25 -1.07 -17.77 -3.55
N VAL A 26 0.10 -18.41 -3.48
CA VAL A 26 0.24 -19.87 -3.50
C VAL A 26 -0.52 -20.52 -2.34
N VAL A 27 -0.40 -19.99 -1.13
CA VAL A 27 -1.02 -20.60 0.06
C VAL A 27 -2.56 -20.54 0.00
N PRO A 28 -3.22 -19.39 -0.27
CA PRO A 28 -4.66 -19.35 -0.47
C PRO A 28 -5.17 -20.22 -1.62
N ARG A 29 -4.43 -20.32 -2.74
CA ARG A 29 -4.78 -21.24 -3.84
C ARG A 29 -4.81 -22.68 -3.37
N TYR A 30 -3.74 -23.13 -2.72
CA TYR A 30 -3.65 -24.49 -2.18
C TYR A 30 -4.80 -24.79 -1.21
N GLN A 31 -5.11 -23.88 -0.30
CA GLN A 31 -6.22 -24.07 0.65
C GLN A 31 -7.58 -24.09 -0.06
N THR A 32 -7.75 -23.30 -1.13
CA THR A 32 -8.97 -23.30 -1.97
C THR A 32 -9.13 -24.64 -2.70
N MET A 33 -8.05 -25.20 -3.25
CA MET A 33 -8.04 -26.54 -3.87
C MET A 33 -8.39 -27.66 -2.87
N LYS A 34 -8.16 -27.43 -1.58
CA LYS A 34 -8.58 -28.33 -0.49
C LYS A 34 -10.03 -28.12 -0.01
N GLY A 35 -10.83 -27.38 -0.77
CA GLY A 35 -12.24 -27.13 -0.49
C GLY A 35 -12.51 -26.04 0.56
N LYS A 36 -11.50 -25.25 0.96
CA LYS A 36 -11.72 -24.14 1.90
C LYS A 36 -12.09 -22.85 1.16
N ARG A 37 -13.05 -22.10 1.71
CA ARG A 37 -13.28 -20.70 1.32
C ARG A 37 -12.18 -19.83 1.91
N VAL A 38 -11.45 -19.11 1.06
CA VAL A 38 -10.39 -18.17 1.47
C VAL A 38 -10.66 -16.82 0.81
N GLU A 39 -11.13 -15.87 1.60
CA GLU A 39 -11.30 -14.47 1.18
C GLU A 39 -9.93 -13.77 1.13
N ARG A 40 -9.73 -12.93 0.09
CA ARG A 40 -8.42 -12.36 -0.26
C ARG A 40 -8.60 -10.88 -0.55
N ARG A 41 -8.72 -10.08 0.51
CA ARG A 41 -8.91 -8.64 0.41
C ARG A 41 -7.55 -7.94 0.53
N PHE A 42 -7.24 -7.09 -0.44
CA PHE A 42 -6.08 -6.22 -0.41
C PHE A 42 -6.35 -5.04 0.54
N GLY A 43 -5.29 -4.53 1.16
CA GLY A 43 -5.38 -3.36 2.04
C GLY A 43 -4.20 -2.43 1.81
N TRP A 44 -4.36 -1.18 2.21
CA TRP A 44 -3.33 -0.15 2.12
C TRP A 44 -3.00 0.39 3.51
N ASP A 45 -1.71 0.56 3.78
CA ASP A 45 -1.25 1.32 4.94
C ASP A 45 -1.06 2.77 4.51
N CYS A 46 -1.95 3.64 4.98
CA CYS A 46 -2.11 5.01 4.51
C CYS A 46 -1.68 6.07 5.53
N HIS A 47 -1.21 5.69 6.72
CA HIS A 47 -0.95 6.62 7.81
C HIS A 47 0.47 6.52 8.35
N GLY A 48 0.80 7.47 9.23
CA GLY A 48 2.04 7.50 9.99
C GLY A 48 3.23 8.06 9.21
N LEU A 49 4.39 8.00 9.86
CA LEU A 49 5.62 8.66 9.41
C LEU A 49 6.01 8.35 7.96
N PRO A 50 5.90 7.12 7.43
CA PRO A 50 6.26 6.86 6.04
C PRO A 50 5.43 7.64 5.00
N ALA A 51 4.16 7.91 5.30
CA ALA A 51 3.30 8.74 4.46
C ALA A 51 3.62 10.23 4.62
N GLU A 52 3.79 10.68 5.88
CA GLU A 52 4.12 12.07 6.20
C GLU A 52 5.48 12.49 5.62
N MET A 53 6.50 11.62 5.73
CA MET A 53 7.84 11.88 5.18
C MET A 53 7.85 11.97 3.65
N GLU A 54 6.96 11.25 2.96
CA GLU A 54 6.85 11.38 1.51
C GLU A 54 6.18 12.69 1.12
N ALA A 55 5.13 13.08 1.84
CA ALA A 55 4.48 14.39 1.67
C ALA A 55 5.43 15.57 1.98
N GLU A 56 6.28 15.45 3.00
CA GLU A 56 7.33 16.43 3.31
C GLU A 56 8.29 16.65 2.14
N LYS A 57 8.71 15.57 1.46
CA LYS A 57 9.57 15.65 0.28
C LYS A 57 8.88 16.28 -0.92
N ASP A 58 7.60 15.98 -1.13
CA ASP A 58 6.79 16.52 -2.24
C ASP A 58 6.50 18.02 -2.05
N LEU A 59 6.37 18.50 -0.80
CA LEU A 59 6.00 19.88 -0.44
C LEU A 59 7.16 20.79 0.02
N PRO A 60 8.41 20.41 -0.27
CA PRO A 60 9.63 20.87 0.44
C PRO A 60 9.46 21.42 1.87
N VAL A 61 8.62 20.80 2.70
CA VAL A 61 8.45 21.16 4.12
C VAL A 61 9.16 20.13 4.98
N SER A 62 9.73 20.55 6.11
CA SER A 62 10.44 19.61 6.98
C SER A 62 10.23 19.92 8.44
N GLY A 63 9.74 18.90 9.15
CA GLY A 63 9.55 18.94 10.58
C GLY A 63 8.30 19.70 11.00
N ARG A 64 7.97 19.49 12.28
CA ARG A 64 6.72 19.95 12.88
C ARG A 64 6.46 21.45 12.70
N ALA A 65 7.47 22.30 12.89
CA ALA A 65 7.28 23.75 12.81
C ALA A 65 6.86 24.19 11.39
N SER A 66 7.57 23.69 10.37
CA SER A 66 7.26 23.98 8.96
C SER A 66 5.90 23.43 8.54
N ILE A 67 5.50 22.26 9.04
CA ILE A 67 4.16 21.69 8.78
C ILE A 67 3.06 22.56 9.40
N ILE A 68 3.26 23.06 10.62
CA ILE A 68 2.29 23.94 11.28
C ILE A 68 2.17 25.25 10.49
N ASP A 69 3.27 25.83 10.05
CA ASP A 69 3.29 27.07 9.25
C ASP A 69 2.66 26.86 7.86
N TYR A 70 2.85 25.69 7.25
CA TYR A 70 2.21 25.29 5.98
C TYR A 70 0.69 25.12 6.13
N GLY A 71 0.26 24.67 7.31
CA GLY A 71 -1.12 24.41 7.68
C GLY A 71 -1.43 22.91 7.70
N ILE A 72 -1.85 22.42 8.87
CA ILE A 72 -2.12 20.99 9.14
C ILE A 72 -3.16 20.42 8.16
N GLU A 73 -4.23 21.16 7.89
CA GLU A 73 -5.30 20.71 6.98
C GLU A 73 -4.76 20.49 5.56
N ARG A 74 -3.97 21.43 5.06
CA ARG A 74 -3.36 21.35 3.72
C ARG A 74 -2.36 20.20 3.65
N PHE A 75 -1.56 20.00 4.69
CA PHE A 75 -0.61 18.90 4.76
C PHE A 75 -1.33 17.55 4.75
N ASN A 76 -2.38 17.39 5.55
CA ASN A 76 -3.17 16.16 5.61
C ASN A 76 -3.86 15.84 4.28
N GLU A 77 -4.38 16.85 3.58
CA GLU A 77 -4.98 16.66 2.25
C GLU A 77 -3.93 16.21 1.22
N HIS A 78 -2.72 16.76 1.31
CA HIS A 78 -1.61 16.32 0.47
C HIS A 78 -1.20 14.87 0.79
N CYS A 79 -1.08 14.49 2.06
CA CYS A 79 -0.83 13.10 2.48
C CYS A 79 -1.88 12.14 1.90
N ARG A 80 -3.17 12.49 2.00
CA ARG A 80 -4.27 11.68 1.45
C ARG A 80 -4.15 11.49 -0.06
N THR A 81 -3.76 12.54 -0.79
CA THR A 81 -3.59 12.47 -2.24
C THR A 81 -2.34 11.65 -2.61
N SER A 82 -1.24 11.83 -1.87
CA SER A 82 0.03 11.17 -2.13
C SER A 82 -0.04 9.65 -1.95
N VAL A 83 -0.76 9.15 -0.93
CA VAL A 83 -0.94 7.70 -0.74
C VAL A 83 -1.73 7.02 -1.87
N LEU A 84 -2.47 7.76 -2.71
CA LEU A 84 -3.18 7.17 -3.85
C LEU A 84 -2.32 7.09 -5.12
N LYS A 85 -1.18 7.81 -5.16
CA LYS A 85 -0.34 8.05 -6.34
C LYS A 85 0.12 6.77 -7.03
N TYR A 86 0.45 5.72 -6.27
CA TYR A 86 1.03 4.49 -6.81
C TYR A 86 0.06 3.33 -6.91
N THR A 87 -1.19 3.50 -6.46
CA THR A 87 -2.17 2.39 -6.34
C THR A 87 -2.44 1.68 -7.67
N GLN A 88 -2.55 2.42 -8.78
CA GLN A 88 -2.76 1.86 -10.12
C GLN A 88 -1.57 1.02 -10.62
N GLU A 89 -0.34 1.47 -10.37
CA GLU A 89 0.87 0.72 -10.77
C GLU A 89 1.03 -0.57 -9.97
N TRP A 90 0.62 -0.53 -8.69
CA TRP A 90 0.52 -1.72 -7.85
C TRP A 90 -0.54 -2.69 -8.37
N GLU A 91 -1.76 -2.22 -8.64
CA GLU A 91 -2.84 -3.06 -9.16
C GLU A 91 -2.42 -3.76 -10.45
N LYS A 92 -1.82 -3.02 -11.38
CA LYS A 92 -1.26 -3.56 -12.62
C LYS A 92 -0.17 -4.60 -12.37
N THR A 93 0.77 -4.35 -11.47
CA THR A 93 1.88 -5.26 -11.18
C THR A 93 1.41 -6.54 -10.49
N VAL A 94 0.56 -6.41 -9.47
CA VAL A 94 -0.02 -7.53 -8.71
C VAL A 94 -0.89 -8.41 -9.62
N THR A 95 -1.70 -7.78 -10.48
CA THR A 95 -2.49 -8.50 -11.49
C THR A 95 -1.58 -9.22 -12.48
N ARG A 96 -0.51 -8.56 -12.97
CA ARG A 96 0.44 -9.17 -13.92
C ARG A 96 1.22 -10.34 -13.33
N GLN A 97 1.49 -10.30 -12.02
CA GLN A 97 2.08 -11.39 -11.24
C GLN A 97 1.12 -12.59 -11.04
N ALA A 98 -0.16 -12.44 -11.42
CA ALA A 98 -1.23 -13.41 -11.22
C ALA A 98 -1.59 -13.62 -9.74
N ARG A 99 -1.38 -12.62 -8.89
CA ARG A 99 -1.86 -12.68 -7.51
C ARG A 99 -3.36 -12.36 -7.46
N TRP A 100 -4.17 -13.32 -7.00
CA TRP A 100 -5.63 -13.16 -6.97
C TRP A 100 -6.10 -12.53 -5.66
N VAL A 101 -6.48 -11.26 -5.73
CA VAL A 101 -6.97 -10.44 -4.62
C VAL A 101 -8.12 -9.55 -5.09
N ASP A 102 -8.92 -9.10 -4.14
CA ASP A 102 -9.94 -8.05 -4.29
C ASP A 102 -9.32 -6.72 -3.82
N PHE A 103 -9.31 -5.69 -4.67
CA PHE A 103 -8.62 -4.41 -4.44
C PHE A 103 -9.48 -3.39 -3.68
#